data_AF-A0A7Y6UKI3-F1
#
_entry.id   AF-A0A7Y6UKI3-F1
#
_cell.length_a   1.000
_cell.length_b   1.000
_cell.length_c   1.000
_cell.angle_alpha   90.00
_cell.angle_beta   90.00
_cell.angle_gamma   90.00
#
_symmetry.space_group_name_H-M   'P 1'
#
loop_
_entity.id
_entity.type
_entity.pdbx_description
1 polymer ?
#
loop_
_entity_poly.entity_id
_entity_poly.type
_entity_poly.pdbx_seq_one_letter_code
_entity_poly.pdbx_strand_id
1 'polypeptide(L)'
;MSPKSVVLAAAAVAVLAMAVYLFVQVRATPAQASGSGASHPMAPRPREPIAEAPREHTAPPVVEGKRTTPITRSGLGPQKTPDPGLEPVEDDRTVDLKADNLMGEANKAYDRQDFDEAMSLAAKVLAKDPNNIRMLRIMVSASCISGDPAIAQAHYEKLPKFDREQMKQRCDRYGVTFKD
;
A
#
# COMPACT_ATOMS: atom_id res chain seq x y z
N MET A 1 20.91 36.44 34.77
CA MET A 1 20.50 35.81 33.50
C MET A 1 21.50 36.16 32.43
N SER A 2 21.99 35.17 31.67
CA SER A 2 22.92 35.43 30.55
C SER A 2 22.15 36.05 29.38
N PRO A 3 22.72 37.01 28.64
CA PRO A 3 22.08 37.58 27.45
C PRO A 3 21.67 36.50 26.44
N LYS A 4 22.43 35.40 26.38
CA LYS A 4 22.11 34.23 25.55
C LYS A 4 20.81 33.54 25.97
N SER A 5 20.56 33.43 27.28
CA SER A 5 19.33 32.84 27.82
C SER A 5 18.11 33.73 27.55
N VAL A 6 18.29 35.06 27.53
CA VAL A 6 17.22 36.01 27.20
C VAL A 6 16.86 35.93 25.72
N VAL A 7 17.85 35.85 24.84
CA VAL A 7 17.63 35.69 23.39
C VAL A 7 16.94 34.37 23.06
N LEU A 8 17.37 33.26 23.69
CA LEU A 8 16.74 31.95 23.50
C LEU A 8 15.29 31.94 24.00
N ALA A 9 15.01 32.56 25.15
CA ALA A 9 13.65 32.66 25.66
C ALA A 9 12.75 33.50 24.74
N ALA A 10 13.24 34.63 24.23
CA ALA A 10 12.50 35.47 23.29
C ALA A 10 12.21 34.72 21.97
N ALA A 11 13.19 33.98 21.44
CA ALA A 11 13.01 33.17 20.23
C ALA A 11 11.99 32.05 20.45
N ALA A 12 12.02 31.35 21.59
CA ALA A 12 11.06 30.32 21.91
C ALA A 12 9.63 30.87 21.99
N VAL A 13 9.43 32.04 22.61
CA VAL A 13 8.12 32.70 22.68
C VAL A 13 7.63 33.10 21.29
N ALA A 14 8.50 33.61 20.42
CA ALA A 14 8.13 33.99 19.06
C ALA A 14 7.66 32.79 18.22
N VAL A 15 8.36 31.66 18.30
CA VAL A 15 7.97 30.42 17.61
C VAL A 15 6.63 29.91 18.12
N LEU A 16 6.41 29.95 19.43
CA LEU A 16 5.16 29.48 20.05
C LEU A 16 3.97 30.38 19.64
N ALA A 17 4.16 31.70 19.62
CA ALA A 17 3.16 32.64 19.13
C ALA A 17 2.83 32.42 17.64
N MET A 18 3.84 32.14 16.81
CA MET A 18 3.65 31.84 15.39
C MET A 18 2.86 30.53 15.18
N ALA A 19 3.17 29.48 15.95
CA ALA A 19 2.46 28.20 15.88
C ALA A 19 0.98 28.36 16.29
N VAL A 20 0.70 29.10 17.37
CA VAL A 20 -0.67 29.40 17.81
C VAL A 20 -1.43 30.20 16.75
N TYR A 21 -0.79 31.20 16.15
CA TYR A 21 -1.39 32.01 15.09
C TYR A 21 -1.80 31.16 13.87
N LEU A 22 -0.91 30.27 13.42
CA LEU A 22 -1.20 29.36 12.30
C LEU A 22 -2.35 28.40 12.64
N PHE A 23 -2.39 27.89 13.87
CA PHE A 23 -3.47 26.99 14.31
C PHE A 23 -4.85 27.68 14.31
N VAL A 24 -4.90 28.96 14.72
CA VAL A 24 -6.14 29.75 14.69
C VAL A 24 -6.56 30.05 13.25
N GLN A 25 -5.63 30.45 12.38
CA GLN A 25 -5.90 30.69 10.95
C GLN A 25 -6.49 29.46 10.24
N VAL A 26 -5.93 28.27 10.47
CA VAL A 26 -6.43 27.03 9.86
C VAL A 26 -7.86 26.70 10.30
N ARG A 27 -8.22 26.98 11.56
CA ARG A 27 -9.59 26.76 12.07
C ARG A 27 -10.58 27.85 11.68
N ALA A 28 -10.10 29.05 11.35
CA ALA A 28 -10.93 30.19 10.98
C ALA A 28 -11.34 30.20 9.50
N THR A 29 -11.03 29.15 8.72
CA THR A 29 -11.58 28.97 7.38
C THR A 29 -12.84 28.11 7.48
N PRO A 30 -14.05 28.67 7.67
CA PRO A 30 -15.27 27.91 7.44
C PRO A 30 -15.31 27.55 5.96
N ALA A 31 -15.51 26.27 5.67
CA ALA A 31 -15.89 25.84 4.34
C ALA A 31 -17.12 26.69 3.93
N GLN A 32 -16.94 27.57 2.94
CA GLN A 32 -18.08 28.19 2.30
C GLN A 32 -18.88 27.05 1.67
N ALA A 33 -19.99 26.73 2.31
CA ALA A 33 -21.06 25.96 1.71
C ALA A 33 -21.58 26.79 0.53
N SER A 34 -21.02 26.56 -0.65
CA SER A 34 -21.64 26.94 -1.92
C SER A 34 -22.89 26.09 -2.09
N GLY A 35 -23.99 26.56 -1.50
CA GLY A 35 -25.32 26.16 -1.90
C GLY A 35 -25.65 26.84 -3.22
N SER A 36 -25.95 26.05 -4.24
CA SER A 36 -26.88 26.45 -5.29
C SER A 36 -27.78 25.27 -5.60
N GLY A 37 -29.05 25.43 -5.29
CA GLY A 37 -30.06 24.39 -5.34
C GLY A 37 -30.51 24.05 -6.76
N ALA A 38 -30.91 22.80 -6.92
CA ALA A 38 -31.95 22.40 -7.84
C ALA A 38 -32.69 21.21 -7.20
N SER A 39 -33.71 21.53 -6.41
CA SER A 39 -34.72 20.57 -5.98
C SER A 39 -35.44 20.05 -7.22
N HIS A 40 -35.06 18.88 -7.71
CA HIS A 40 -35.86 18.18 -8.72
C HIS A 40 -37.11 17.59 -8.04
N PRO A 41 -38.34 17.90 -8.52
CA PRO A 41 -39.52 17.18 -8.09
C PRO A 41 -39.39 15.73 -8.59
N MET A 42 -39.28 14.79 -7.66
CA MET A 42 -39.30 13.37 -7.97
C MET A 42 -40.72 13.00 -8.43
N ALA A 43 -40.89 12.77 -9.73
CA ALA A 43 -42.11 12.19 -10.27
C ALA A 43 -42.36 10.80 -9.65
N PRO A 44 -43.61 10.43 -9.33
CA PRO A 44 -43.91 9.10 -8.85
C PRO A 44 -43.63 8.07 -9.95
N ARG A 45 -42.70 7.15 -9.70
CA ARG A 45 -42.51 5.96 -10.55
C ARG A 45 -43.80 5.14 -10.55
N PRO A 46 -44.28 4.68 -11.72
CA PRO A 46 -45.29 3.64 -11.80
C PRO A 46 -44.79 2.39 -11.08
N ARG A 47 -45.57 1.89 -10.11
CA ARG A 47 -45.34 0.57 -9.51
C ARG A 47 -45.54 -0.49 -10.59
N GLU A 48 -44.46 -1.18 -10.95
CA GLU A 48 -44.56 -2.47 -11.64
C GLU A 48 -45.37 -3.44 -10.75
N PRO A 49 -46.30 -4.23 -11.32
CA PRO A 49 -47.01 -5.25 -10.58
C PRO A 49 -46.02 -6.33 -10.13
N ILE A 50 -45.95 -6.55 -8.82
CA ILE A 50 -45.24 -7.69 -8.24
C ILE A 50 -45.99 -8.95 -8.69
N ALA A 51 -45.42 -9.63 -9.68
CA ALA A 51 -45.80 -10.99 -10.02
C ALA A 51 -45.32 -11.89 -8.88
N GLU A 52 -46.29 -12.32 -8.08
CA GLU A 52 -46.16 -13.32 -7.04
C GLU A 52 -45.72 -14.66 -7.65
N ALA A 53 -44.63 -15.23 -7.14
CA ALA A 53 -44.25 -16.60 -7.43
C ALA A 53 -43.64 -17.27 -6.17
N PRO A 54 -43.85 -18.58 -5.99
CA PRO A 54 -44.11 -19.18 -4.69
C PRO A 54 -42.87 -19.56 -3.87
N ARG A 55 -43.08 -19.68 -2.56
CA ARG A 55 -42.14 -20.26 -1.59
C ARG A 55 -41.85 -21.73 -1.93
N GLU A 56 -40.58 -22.06 -2.11
CA GLU A 56 -40.02 -23.36 -1.72
C GLU A 56 -38.52 -23.19 -1.47
N HIS A 57 -38.14 -23.01 -0.21
CA HIS A 57 -36.75 -23.19 0.23
C HIS A 57 -36.60 -24.65 0.65
N THR A 58 -36.27 -25.49 -0.32
CA THR A 58 -35.80 -26.84 -0.07
C THR A 58 -34.35 -26.75 0.41
N ALA A 59 -34.08 -27.26 1.61
CA ALA A 59 -32.74 -27.34 2.18
C ALA A 59 -31.81 -28.18 1.28
N PRO A 60 -30.52 -27.83 1.11
CA PRO A 60 -29.57 -28.70 0.45
C PRO A 60 -29.22 -29.90 1.34
N PRO A 61 -29.15 -31.13 0.80
CA PRO A 61 -28.74 -32.31 1.55
C PRO A 61 -27.24 -32.27 1.86
N VAL A 62 -26.91 -32.62 3.10
CA VAL A 62 -25.58 -33.05 3.54
C VAL A 62 -25.23 -34.32 2.78
N VAL A 63 -24.17 -34.28 1.96
CA VAL A 63 -23.54 -35.48 1.40
C VAL A 63 -22.13 -35.58 1.97
N GLU A 64 -22.02 -36.45 2.97
CA GLU A 64 -20.79 -37.02 3.47
C GLU A 64 -20.27 -38.06 2.46
N GLY A 65 -19.02 -37.94 2.03
CA GLY A 65 -18.48 -38.79 0.97
C GLY A 65 -16.96 -38.69 0.78
N LYS A 66 -16.23 -39.45 1.59
CA LYS A 66 -14.85 -39.94 1.37
C LYS A 66 -14.47 -40.17 -0.12
N ARG A 67 -13.31 -39.67 -0.55
CA ARG A 67 -12.11 -40.46 -0.97
C ARG A 67 -11.09 -39.62 -1.75
N THR A 68 -9.91 -39.52 -1.16
CA THR A 68 -8.60 -39.82 -1.76
C THR A 68 -8.51 -39.79 -3.30
N THR A 69 -7.88 -38.74 -3.83
CA THR A 69 -7.21 -38.84 -5.14
C THR A 69 -5.82 -39.43 -4.94
N PRO A 70 -5.47 -40.54 -5.64
CA PRO A 70 -4.11 -41.04 -5.66
C PRO A 70 -3.25 -40.15 -6.56
N ILE A 71 -2.11 -39.71 -6.03
CA ILE A 71 -1.02 -39.13 -6.82
C ILE A 71 -0.49 -40.22 -7.74
N THR A 72 -0.79 -40.11 -9.04
CA THR A 72 -0.21 -40.93 -10.09
C THR A 72 1.28 -40.62 -10.19
N ARG A 73 2.08 -41.54 -9.65
CA ARG A 73 3.54 -41.63 -9.82
C ARG A 73 3.82 -42.16 -11.22
N SER A 74 4.01 -41.27 -12.19
CA SER A 74 4.53 -41.64 -13.50
C SER A 74 6.06 -41.62 -13.50
N GLY A 75 6.64 -42.80 -13.74
CA GLY A 75 7.77 -42.96 -14.66
C GLY A 75 9.18 -42.67 -14.13
N LEU A 76 9.77 -43.69 -13.51
CA LEU A 76 11.21 -43.95 -13.64
C LEU A 76 11.51 -44.27 -15.10
N GLY A 77 12.27 -43.40 -15.77
CA GLY A 77 13.02 -43.71 -16.98
C GLY A 77 14.52 -43.54 -16.69
N PRO A 78 15.40 -44.50 -17.00
CA PRO A 78 16.83 -44.35 -16.86
C PRO A 78 17.39 -43.69 -18.12
N GLN A 79 17.83 -42.44 -18.03
CA GLN A 79 18.66 -41.83 -19.07
C GLN A 79 20.06 -41.60 -18.51
N LYS A 80 20.96 -42.53 -18.88
CA LYS A 80 22.40 -42.43 -18.70
C LYS A 80 22.99 -42.02 -20.04
N THR A 81 23.55 -40.83 -20.12
CA THR A 81 24.76 -40.57 -20.93
C THR A 81 25.58 -39.47 -20.26
N PRO A 82 26.91 -39.64 -20.13
CA PRO A 82 27.80 -38.70 -19.47
C PRO A 82 28.29 -37.63 -20.46
N ASP A 83 28.27 -36.36 -20.05
CA ASP A 83 28.96 -35.27 -20.76
C ASP A 83 29.89 -34.55 -19.78
N PRO A 84 31.20 -34.45 -20.06
CA PRO A 84 32.17 -33.86 -19.15
C PRO A 84 32.30 -32.36 -19.44
N GLY A 85 31.90 -31.53 -18.47
CA GLY A 85 32.11 -30.09 -18.57
C GLY A 85 31.18 -29.26 -17.71
N LEU A 86 30.97 -29.66 -16.45
CA LEU A 86 30.38 -28.77 -15.46
C LEU A 86 31.47 -27.81 -15.00
N GLU A 87 31.61 -26.70 -15.73
CA GLU A 87 31.89 -25.41 -15.08
C GLU A 87 30.97 -25.32 -13.85
N PRO A 88 31.47 -24.94 -12.66
CA PRO A 88 30.60 -24.70 -11.52
C PRO A 88 29.63 -23.60 -11.94
N VAL A 89 28.36 -23.95 -12.18
CA VAL A 89 27.28 -22.98 -12.19
C VAL A 89 27.25 -22.46 -10.77
N GLU A 90 27.87 -21.30 -10.54
CA GLU A 90 27.76 -20.58 -9.28
C GLU A 90 26.27 -20.33 -9.06
N ASP A 91 25.69 -21.15 -8.17
CA ASP A 91 24.35 -20.97 -7.67
C ASP A 91 24.37 -19.71 -6.79
N ASP A 92 24.32 -18.55 -7.44
CA ASP A 92 24.21 -17.22 -6.83
C ASP A 92 22.81 -17.00 -6.20
N ARG A 93 22.07 -18.09 -5.95
CA ARG A 93 20.85 -18.14 -5.15
C ARG A 93 21.17 -18.51 -3.72
N THR A 94 22.26 -17.98 -3.17
CA THR A 94 22.26 -17.72 -1.74
C THR A 94 21.14 -16.72 -1.51
N VAL A 95 19.95 -17.26 -1.22
CA VAL A 95 18.82 -16.52 -0.66
C VAL A 95 19.43 -15.59 0.37
N ASP A 96 19.49 -14.29 0.06
CA ASP A 96 20.16 -13.33 0.96
C ASP A 96 19.23 -13.22 2.17
N LEU A 97 19.41 -14.15 3.11
CA LEU A 97 18.60 -14.30 4.32
C LEU A 97 18.54 -12.99 5.11
N LYS A 98 19.52 -12.09 4.90
CA LYS A 98 19.51 -10.74 5.47
C LYS A 98 18.57 -9.82 4.71
N ALA A 99 18.53 -9.85 3.39
CA ALA A 99 17.56 -9.08 2.59
C ALA A 99 16.12 -9.55 2.83
N ASP A 100 15.89 -10.86 2.91
CA ASP A 100 14.57 -11.42 3.24
C ASP A 100 14.12 -11.03 4.65
N ASN A 101 15.04 -11.02 5.61
CA ASN A 101 14.74 -10.53 6.96
C ASN A 101 14.37 -9.04 6.94
N LEU A 102 15.12 -8.21 6.20
CA LEU A 102 14.82 -6.77 6.06
C LEU A 102 13.48 -6.51 5.37
N MET A 103 13.11 -7.30 4.36
CA MET A 103 11.77 -7.21 3.75
C MET A 103 10.68 -7.51 4.78
N GLY A 104 10.83 -8.59 5.55
CA GLY A 104 9.90 -8.95 6.62
C GLY A 104 9.75 -7.83 7.65
N GLU A 105 10.86 -7.23 8.07
CA GLU A 105 10.88 -6.10 9.01
C GLU A 105 10.22 -4.85 8.41
N ALA A 106 10.51 -4.49 7.15
CA ALA A 106 9.88 -3.35 6.47
C ALA A 106 8.36 -3.49 6.42
N ASN A 107 7.85 -4.69 6.13
CA ASN A 107 6.41 -4.96 6.14
C ASN A 107 5.82 -4.80 7.54
N LYS A 108 6.47 -5.38 8.56
CA LYS A 108 5.99 -5.26 9.94
C LYS A 108 5.98 -3.81 10.42
N ALA A 109 6.99 -3.02 10.06
CA ALA A 109 7.03 -1.58 10.35
C ALA A 109 5.86 -0.86 9.67
N TYR A 110 5.62 -1.15 8.38
CA TYR A 110 4.50 -0.60 7.63
C TYR A 110 3.14 -0.96 8.26
N ASP A 111 2.96 -2.22 8.67
CA ASP A 111 1.72 -2.71 9.31
C ASP A 111 1.48 -2.06 10.68
N ARG A 112 2.56 -1.70 11.40
CA ARG A 112 2.51 -0.91 12.65
C ARG A 112 2.30 0.59 12.41
N GLN A 113 2.19 1.03 11.16
CA GLN A 113 2.12 2.44 10.78
C GLN A 113 3.38 3.25 11.12
N ASP A 114 4.53 2.56 11.32
CA ASP A 114 5.83 3.20 11.42
C ASP A 114 6.39 3.40 10.01
N PHE A 115 5.90 4.45 9.34
CA PHE A 115 6.19 4.70 7.93
C PHE A 115 7.65 5.09 7.69
N ASP A 116 8.27 5.82 8.63
CA ASP A 116 9.67 6.22 8.53
C ASP A 116 10.60 5.00 8.64
N GLU A 117 10.35 4.11 9.62
CA GLU A 117 11.09 2.85 9.74
C GLU A 117 10.86 1.95 8.51
N ALA A 118 9.61 1.83 8.05
CA ALA A 118 9.27 1.04 6.87
C ALA A 118 10.00 1.52 5.61
N MET A 119 10.05 2.83 5.39
CA MET A 119 10.78 3.43 4.26
C MET A 119 12.29 3.22 4.38
N SER A 120 12.85 3.38 5.58
CA SER A 120 14.27 3.14 5.83
C SER A 120 14.68 1.70 5.51
N LEU A 121 13.90 0.73 5.96
CA LEU A 121 14.14 -0.69 5.71
C LEU A 121 13.91 -1.06 4.24
N ALA A 122 12.82 -0.56 3.63
CA ALA A 122 12.53 -0.77 2.22
C ALA A 122 13.64 -0.21 1.32
N ALA A 123 14.18 0.98 1.65
CA ALA A 123 15.30 1.57 0.92
C ALA A 123 16.57 0.69 0.97
N LYS A 124 16.86 0.05 2.12
CA LYS A 124 17.99 -0.89 2.23
C LYS A 124 17.82 -2.13 1.36
N VAL A 125 16.59 -2.64 1.23
CA VAL A 125 16.29 -3.76 0.32
C VAL A 125 16.43 -3.30 -1.13
N LEU A 126 15.85 -2.14 -1.48
CA LEU A 126 15.90 -1.59 -2.84
C LEU A 126 17.31 -1.22 -3.31
N ALA A 127 18.23 -0.93 -2.38
CA ALA A 127 19.64 -0.74 -2.70
C ALA A 127 20.29 -2.02 -3.27
N LYS A 128 19.78 -3.21 -2.93
CA LYS A 128 20.25 -4.50 -3.44
C LYS A 128 19.39 -5.02 -4.59
N ASP A 129 18.07 -4.88 -4.47
CA ASP A 129 17.08 -5.27 -5.47
C ASP A 129 16.19 -4.07 -5.83
N PRO A 130 16.62 -3.22 -6.80
CA PRO A 130 15.90 -2.00 -7.18
C PRO A 130 14.51 -2.27 -7.77
N ASN A 131 14.24 -3.50 -8.21
CA ASN A 131 13.00 -3.91 -8.85
C ASN A 131 12.09 -4.68 -7.90
N ASN A 132 12.39 -4.66 -6.59
CA ASN A 132 11.55 -5.31 -5.60
C ASN A 132 10.19 -4.60 -5.49
N ILE A 133 9.21 -5.12 -6.21
CA ILE A 133 7.88 -4.52 -6.33
C ILE A 133 7.22 -4.29 -4.97
N ARG A 134 7.42 -5.22 -4.03
CA ARG A 134 6.85 -5.12 -2.68
C ARG A 134 7.42 -3.92 -1.93
N MET A 135 8.73 -3.72 -1.99
CA MET A 135 9.37 -2.57 -1.33
C MET A 135 9.06 -1.26 -2.04
N LEU A 136 8.97 -1.26 -3.38
CA LEU A 136 8.50 -0.09 -4.14
C LEU A 136 7.08 0.32 -3.70
N ARG A 137 6.14 -0.62 -3.52
CA ARG A 137 4.78 -0.32 -3.03
C ARG A 137 4.79 0.28 -1.62
N ILE A 138 5.67 -0.20 -0.72
CA ILE A 138 5.86 0.39 0.61
C ILE A 138 6.35 1.82 0.49
N MET A 139 7.41 2.07 -0.28
CA MET A 139 7.97 3.41 -0.48
C MET A 139 6.91 4.38 -1.00
N VAL A 140 6.14 3.98 -2.01
CA VAL A 140 5.06 4.81 -2.58
C VAL A 140 3.98 5.08 -1.53
N SER A 141 3.43 4.03 -0.91
CA SER A 141 2.30 4.17 0.02
C SER A 141 2.69 4.98 1.26
N ALA A 142 3.84 4.68 1.86
CA ALA A 142 4.34 5.38 3.04
C ALA A 142 4.59 6.86 2.74
N SER A 143 5.21 7.17 1.60
CA SER A 143 5.45 8.57 1.19
C SER A 143 4.15 9.33 0.96
N CYS A 144 3.12 8.69 0.38
CA CYS A 144 1.80 9.31 0.25
C CYS A 144 1.17 9.64 1.62
N ILE A 145 1.33 8.76 2.61
CA ILE A 145 0.79 8.96 3.97
C ILE A 145 1.56 10.06 4.71
N SER A 146 2.89 10.09 4.56
CA SER A 146 3.76 11.08 5.19
C SER A 146 3.74 12.46 4.51
N GLY A 147 3.05 12.59 3.37
CA GLY A 147 2.93 13.86 2.64
C GLY A 147 4.15 14.23 1.79
N ASP A 148 4.94 13.25 1.36
CA ASP A 148 6.07 13.44 0.45
C ASP A 148 5.74 12.94 -0.98
N PRO A 149 5.13 13.79 -1.82
CA PRO A 149 4.76 13.40 -3.18
C PRO A 149 5.99 13.18 -4.08
N ALA A 150 7.15 13.77 -3.75
CA ALA A 150 8.35 13.65 -4.56
C ALA A 150 8.95 12.25 -4.44
N ILE A 151 9.09 11.74 -3.22
CA ILE A 151 9.55 10.36 -2.99
C ILE A 151 8.51 9.37 -3.52
N ALA A 152 7.22 9.64 -3.33
CA ALA A 152 6.15 8.81 -3.88
C ALA A 152 6.28 8.66 -5.41
N GLN A 153 6.41 9.77 -6.14
CA GLN A 153 6.53 9.77 -7.61
C GLN A 153 7.77 8.98 -8.06
N ALA A 154 8.92 9.21 -7.43
CA ALA A 154 10.18 8.57 -7.82
C ALA A 154 10.15 7.04 -7.73
N HIS A 155 9.39 6.49 -6.77
CA HIS A 155 9.23 5.04 -6.61
C HIS A 155 8.05 4.50 -7.42
N TYR A 156 7.01 5.32 -7.64
CA TYR A 156 5.85 4.99 -8.44
C TYR A 156 6.21 4.70 -9.90
N GLU A 157 7.12 5.49 -10.49
CA GLU A 157 7.56 5.31 -11.88
C GLU A 157 8.25 3.97 -12.13
N LYS A 158 8.83 3.37 -11.08
CA LYS A 158 9.51 2.07 -11.14
C LYS A 158 8.54 0.88 -11.03
N LEU A 159 7.31 1.11 -10.59
CA LEU A 159 6.30 0.06 -10.49
C LEU A 159 5.78 -0.33 -11.88
N PRO A 160 5.43 -1.61 -12.12
CA PRO A 160 4.74 -2.03 -13.33
C PRO A 160 3.34 -1.41 -13.41
N LYS A 161 2.77 -1.35 -14.62
CA LYS A 161 1.51 -0.63 -14.88
C LYS A 161 0.36 -1.03 -13.95
N PHE A 162 0.18 -2.33 -13.73
CA PHE A 162 -0.86 -2.85 -12.85
C PHE A 162 -0.76 -2.30 -11.41
N ASP A 163 0.46 -2.24 -10.89
CA ASP A 163 0.76 -1.73 -9.55
C ASP A 163 0.56 -0.22 -9.45
N ARG A 164 0.97 0.51 -10.50
CA ARG A 164 0.77 1.96 -10.59
C ARG A 164 -0.71 2.32 -10.50
N GLU A 165 -1.57 1.61 -11.21
CA GLU A 165 -3.03 1.86 -11.17
C GLU A 165 -3.61 1.68 -9.76
N GLN A 166 -3.14 0.67 -9.02
CA GLN A 166 -3.56 0.49 -7.62
C GLN A 166 -3.01 1.58 -6.69
N MET A 167 -1.75 1.98 -6.88
CA MET A 167 -1.13 3.01 -6.06
C MET A 167 -1.75 4.38 -6.28
N LYS A 168 -2.17 4.73 -7.50
CA LYS A 168 -2.97 5.94 -7.78
C LYS A 168 -4.18 6.04 -6.85
N GLN A 169 -5.05 5.04 -6.91
CA GLN A 169 -6.28 4.99 -6.09
C GLN A 169 -5.96 5.04 -4.58
N ARG A 170 -4.89 4.38 -4.14
CA ARG A 170 -4.49 4.38 -2.73
C ARG A 170 -4.02 5.77 -2.28
N CYS A 171 -3.18 6.43 -3.08
CA CYS A 171 -2.55 7.71 -2.76
C CYS A 171 -3.47 8.91 -2.94
N ASP A 172 -4.48 8.81 -3.80
CA ASP A 172 -5.52 9.83 -3.98
C ASP A 172 -6.24 10.16 -2.66
N ARG A 173 -6.40 9.15 -1.77
CA ARG A 173 -6.99 9.33 -0.43
C ARG A 173 -6.17 10.24 0.49
N TYR A 174 -4.90 10.42 0.18
CA TYR A 174 -3.97 11.29 0.91
C TYR A 174 -3.67 12.59 0.14
N GLY A 175 -4.38 12.86 -0.96
CA GLY A 175 -4.19 14.05 -1.78
C GLY A 175 -2.93 14.03 -2.64
N VAL A 176 -2.29 12.87 -2.81
CA VAL A 176 -1.10 12.70 -3.66
C VAL A 176 -1.52 12.10 -5.00
N THR A 177 -1.28 12.83 -6.08
CA THR A 177 -1.51 12.38 -7.46
C THR A 177 -0.19 12.16 -8.18
N PHE A 178 -0.18 11.23 -9.14
CA PHE A 178 1.01 10.89 -9.93
C PHE A 178 0.93 11.40 -11.36
N LYS A 179 2.08 11.73 -11.93
CA LYS A 179 2.23 12.03 -13.36
C LYS A 179 2.40 10.73 -14.15
N ASP A 180 1.84 10.71 -15.35
CA ASP A 180 1.95 9.61 -16.33
C ASP A 180 3.20 9.71 -17.20
#